data_AF-A0A7X7N864-F1
#
_entry.id   AF-A0A7X7N864-F1
#
_cell.length_a   1.000
_cell.length_b   1.000
_cell.length_c   1.000
_cell.angle_alpha   90.00
_cell.angle_beta   90.00
_cell.angle_gamma   90.00
#
_symmetry.space_group_name_H-M   'P 1'
#
loop_
_entity.id
_entity.type
_entity.pdbx_description
1 polymer ?
#
loop_
_entity_poly.entity_id
_entity_poly.type
_entity_poly.pdbx_seq_one_letter_code
_entity_poly.pdbx_strand_id
1 'polypeptide(L)'
;MTEITKNCPCCGATMAFDPKTTTLTCNACGFQCNQQEFDSQNVNELDLLHTLKEIEQYNEDDESLSVSCPNCGGQNDFPVNIVATACTYCKSPLTAAQNSKRTLRPQGLVPFAIPKDKAQSTFKTWLKSQWFLPNKAKKLNLRDSLKGVYRPTWTFDFTSQSFYVGERGDYYYVTVKTKNGTRTERKTRWRGASGSVRLDFDDILVYASNRLDRKLQESLGGFMPKQAVDYNNDAIMGFDEESYDVKLTDAFEEAKSFADDRIRSEVRRDIGGDEQRIFTVNTAYSDLSYKLLLIPFWSSTYIFKGKSYTY
;
A
#
# COMPACT_ATOMS: atom_id res chain seq x y z
N MET A 1 3.19 22.74 -18.08
CA MET A 1 3.34 22.72 -16.61
C MET A 1 4.75 23.18 -16.31
N THR A 2 4.85 24.23 -15.51
CA THR A 2 6.04 25.02 -15.21
C THR A 2 7.17 24.18 -14.61
N GLU A 3 8.40 24.46 -15.06
CA GLU A 3 9.62 23.81 -14.60
C GLU A 3 9.74 23.80 -13.08
N ILE A 4 10.16 22.65 -12.54
CA ILE A 4 10.47 22.47 -11.14
C ILE A 4 11.72 23.30 -10.81
N THR A 5 11.54 24.52 -10.33
CA THR A 5 12.60 25.26 -9.62
C THR A 5 12.04 25.91 -8.36
N LYS A 6 11.85 25.09 -7.31
CA LYS A 6 11.56 25.53 -5.93
C LYS A 6 12.86 25.88 -5.19
N ASN A 7 13.56 26.86 -5.75
CA ASN A 7 14.67 27.49 -5.05
C ASN A 7 14.10 28.53 -4.09
N CYS A 8 14.67 28.61 -2.89
CA CYS A 8 14.25 29.54 -1.87
C CYS A 8 14.38 30.98 -2.38
N PRO A 9 13.34 31.82 -2.32
CA PRO A 9 13.42 33.20 -2.79
C PRO A 9 14.40 34.06 -1.98
N CYS A 10 14.73 33.66 -0.76
CA CYS A 10 15.66 34.38 0.11
C CYS A 10 17.14 34.03 -0.16
N CYS A 11 17.46 32.77 -0.45
CA CYS A 11 18.87 32.32 -0.51
C CYS A 11 19.21 31.40 -1.69
N GLY A 12 18.24 31.08 -2.56
CA GLY A 12 18.44 30.21 -3.72
C GLY A 12 18.59 28.72 -3.40
N ALA A 13 18.68 28.31 -2.13
CA ALA A 13 18.78 26.91 -1.74
C ALA A 13 17.47 26.14 -1.98
N THR A 14 17.56 24.83 -2.23
CA THR A 14 16.38 23.98 -2.43
C THR A 14 15.48 23.93 -1.18
N MET A 15 14.17 24.04 -1.39
CA MET A 15 13.16 23.92 -0.33
C MET A 15 12.74 22.45 -0.13
N ALA A 16 12.26 22.12 1.07
CA ALA A 16 11.74 20.80 1.42
C ALA A 16 10.41 20.93 2.19
N PHE A 17 9.55 19.92 2.09
CA PHE A 17 8.32 19.88 2.88
C PHE A 17 8.64 19.57 4.35
N ASP A 18 8.06 20.35 5.27
CA ASP A 18 8.17 20.11 6.71
C ASP A 18 6.85 19.50 7.25
N PRO A 19 6.86 18.22 7.66
CA PRO A 19 5.73 17.55 8.31
C PRO A 19 5.18 18.27 9.55
N LYS A 20 6.01 19.08 10.25
CA LYS A 20 5.60 19.77 11.47
C LYS A 20 4.67 20.94 11.19
N THR A 21 4.98 21.71 10.15
CA THR A 21 4.26 22.94 9.80
C THR A 21 3.36 22.73 8.59
N THR A 22 3.47 21.58 7.91
CA THR A 22 2.78 21.27 6.65
C THR A 22 3.06 22.30 5.54
N THR A 23 4.23 22.91 5.56
CA THR A 23 4.66 23.95 4.60
C THR A 23 5.99 23.59 3.96
N LEU A 24 6.31 24.22 2.83
CA LEU A 24 7.67 24.20 2.29
C LEU A 24 8.58 25.11 3.11
N THR A 25 9.67 24.54 3.63
CA THR A 25 10.66 25.22 4.46
C THR A 25 12.05 25.10 3.83
N CYS A 26 12.80 26.19 3.81
CA CYS A 26 14.20 26.18 3.39
C CYS A 26 15.12 25.78 4.55
N ASN A 27 15.84 24.68 4.40
CA ASN A 27 16.77 24.19 5.43
C ASN A 27 18.00 25.10 5.64
N ALA A 28 18.31 25.99 4.68
CA ALA A 28 19.49 26.85 4.76
C ALA A 28 19.24 28.17 5.51
N CYS A 29 18.11 28.82 5.26
CA CYS A 29 17.80 30.14 5.84
C CYS A 29 16.55 30.17 6.73
N GLY A 30 15.77 29.07 6.79
CA GLY A 30 14.55 28.98 7.58
C GLY A 30 13.32 29.63 6.95
N PHE A 31 13.41 30.15 5.71
CA PHE A 31 12.26 30.72 5.01
C PHE A 31 11.14 29.68 4.84
N GLN A 32 9.90 30.08 5.16
CA GLN A 32 8.69 29.26 5.02
C GLN A 32 7.78 29.86 3.95
N CYS A 33 7.27 29.01 3.05
CA CYS A 33 6.27 29.43 2.09
C CYS A 33 4.87 29.37 2.73
N ASN A 34 4.16 30.50 2.75
CA ASN A 34 2.81 30.61 3.34
C ASN A 34 1.67 30.10 2.42
N GLN A 35 1.98 29.41 1.32
CA GLN A 35 0.97 28.94 0.38
C GLN A 35 0.96 27.41 0.28
N GLN A 36 0.00 26.80 1.00
CA GLN A 36 -1.07 25.95 0.48
C GLN A 36 -1.66 25.20 1.68
N GLU A 37 -2.89 25.53 2.04
CA GLU A 37 -3.71 24.60 2.81
C GLU A 37 -3.93 23.39 1.90
N PHE A 38 -3.43 22.22 2.31
CA PHE A 38 -3.80 20.97 1.65
C PHE A 38 -5.28 20.76 1.96
N ASP A 39 -6.14 21.21 1.05
CA ASP A 39 -7.58 20.99 1.19
C ASP A 39 -7.80 19.47 1.15
N SER A 40 -8.35 18.93 2.23
CA SER A 40 -8.68 17.52 2.34
C SER A 40 -9.94 17.27 1.50
N GLN A 41 -9.78 17.29 0.19
CA GLN A 41 -10.82 16.87 -0.74
C GLN A 41 -10.69 15.35 -0.93
N ASN A 42 -11.83 14.68 -1.09
CA ASN A 42 -11.87 13.27 -1.42
C ASN A 42 -11.12 13.07 -2.74
N VAL A 43 -9.93 12.47 -2.67
CA VAL A 43 -9.12 12.12 -3.84
C VAL A 43 -10.01 11.37 -4.83
N ASN A 44 -10.06 11.86 -6.07
CA ASN A 44 -10.95 11.29 -7.07
C ASN A 44 -10.64 9.81 -7.34
N GLU A 45 -11.67 8.99 -7.21
CA GLU A 45 -11.66 7.60 -7.62
C GLU A 45 -11.94 7.49 -9.13
N LEU A 46 -11.30 6.50 -9.77
CA LEU A 46 -11.41 6.24 -11.19
C LEU A 46 -12.15 4.92 -11.43
N ASP A 47 -12.91 4.84 -12.52
CA ASP A 47 -13.59 3.62 -12.94
C ASP A 47 -12.57 2.56 -13.38
N LEU A 48 -12.53 1.44 -12.65
CA LEU A 48 -11.55 0.39 -12.88
C LEU A 48 -11.71 -0.27 -14.25
N LEU A 49 -12.94 -0.57 -14.66
CA LEU A 49 -13.20 -1.28 -15.91
C LEU A 49 -12.91 -0.41 -17.14
N HIS A 50 -13.20 0.89 -17.03
CA HIS A 50 -12.84 1.86 -18.05
C HIS A 50 -11.32 1.92 -18.24
N THR A 51 -10.57 2.10 -17.16
CA THR A 51 -9.11 2.16 -17.22
C THR A 51 -8.50 0.86 -17.74
N LEU A 52 -8.99 -0.31 -17.31
CA LEU A 52 -8.47 -1.59 -17.82
C LEU A 52 -8.66 -1.73 -19.33
N LYS A 53 -9.82 -1.29 -19.86
CA LYS A 53 -10.05 -1.26 -21.32
C LYS A 53 -9.12 -0.29 -22.04
N GLU A 54 -8.86 0.88 -21.47
CA GLU A 54 -7.91 1.83 -22.04
C GLU A 54 -6.49 1.23 -22.07
N ILE A 55 -6.07 0.57 -20.99
CA ILE A 55 -4.76 -0.11 -20.92
C ILE A 55 -4.66 -1.22 -21.97
N GLU A 56 -5.70 -2.05 -22.13
CA GLU A 56 -5.74 -3.14 -23.12
C GLU A 56 -5.70 -2.63 -24.57
N GLN A 57 -6.22 -1.43 -24.85
CA GLN A 57 -6.16 -0.81 -26.18
C GLN A 57 -4.76 -0.33 -26.56
N TYR A 58 -3.84 -0.19 -25.60
CA TYR A 58 -2.44 0.07 -25.87
C TYR A 58 -1.72 -1.26 -26.15
N ASN A 59 -1.53 -1.60 -27.43
CA ASN A 59 -0.84 -2.82 -27.88
C ASN A 59 0.58 -2.95 -27.29
N GLU A 60 1.04 -4.17 -27.03
CA GLU A 60 2.43 -4.48 -26.63
C GLU A 60 3.50 -4.00 -27.66
N ASP A 61 3.09 -3.62 -28.87
CA ASP A 61 3.96 -3.22 -29.98
C ASP A 61 4.44 -1.75 -29.98
N ASP A 62 3.97 -0.86 -29.08
CA ASP A 62 4.66 0.45 -28.96
C ASP A 62 5.92 0.34 -28.09
N GLU A 63 7.02 0.84 -28.67
CA GLU A 63 8.40 0.85 -28.22
C GLU A 63 8.60 1.00 -26.70
N SER A 64 9.56 0.23 -26.17
CA SER A 64 10.17 0.44 -24.85
C SER A 64 10.48 1.91 -24.62
N LEU A 65 9.99 2.48 -23.51
CA LEU A 65 10.27 3.86 -23.14
C LEU A 65 11.76 4.00 -22.86
N SER A 66 12.49 4.66 -23.76
CA SER A 66 13.91 4.89 -23.59
C SER A 66 14.14 6.29 -23.00
N VAL A 67 14.73 6.36 -21.80
CA VAL A 67 14.98 7.61 -21.07
C VAL A 67 16.48 7.85 -20.94
N SER A 68 16.94 9.04 -21.30
CA SER A 68 18.32 9.47 -21.09
C SER A 68 18.55 9.88 -19.64
N CYS A 69 19.60 9.34 -19.03
CA CYS A 69 19.98 9.66 -17.66
C CYS A 69 20.54 11.09 -17.60
N PRO A 70 19.95 12.01 -16.82
CA PRO A 70 20.46 13.37 -16.70
C PRO A 70 21.83 13.44 -16.01
N ASN A 71 22.21 12.39 -15.28
CA ASN A 71 23.46 12.34 -14.52
C ASN A 71 24.65 11.79 -15.33
N CYS A 72 24.44 10.81 -16.21
CA CYS A 72 25.53 10.17 -16.97
C CYS A 72 25.31 10.11 -18.48
N GLY A 73 24.17 10.59 -18.98
CA GLY A 73 23.80 10.54 -20.40
C GLY A 73 23.48 9.14 -20.93
N GLY A 74 23.50 8.11 -20.08
CA GLY A 74 23.19 6.73 -20.48
C GLY A 74 21.72 6.55 -20.80
N GLN A 75 21.43 5.88 -21.92
CA GLN A 75 20.07 5.61 -22.38
C GLN A 75 19.54 4.32 -21.72
N ASN A 76 18.39 4.40 -21.05
CA ASN A 76 17.82 3.28 -20.30
C ASN A 76 16.44 2.96 -20.82
N ASP A 77 16.22 1.69 -21.17
CA ASP A 77 14.92 1.21 -21.62
C ASP A 77 14.07 0.76 -20.42
N PHE A 78 12.82 1.21 -20.40
CA PHE A 78 11.85 0.92 -19.38
C PHE A 78 10.87 -0.14 -19.90
N PRO A 79 10.67 -1.25 -19.16
CA PRO A 79 9.58 -2.17 -19.42
C PRO A 79 8.23 -1.46 -19.32
N VAL A 80 7.22 -2.03 -20.00
CA VAL A 80 5.89 -1.43 -20.27
C VAL A 80 5.12 -0.94 -19.03
N ASN A 81 5.54 -1.28 -17.80
CA ASN A 81 4.86 -0.88 -16.56
C ASN A 81 5.82 -0.39 -15.45
N ILE A 82 7.07 -0.08 -15.76
CA ILE A 82 8.04 0.39 -14.76
C ILE A 82 8.21 1.90 -14.92
N VAL A 83 7.96 2.64 -13.83
CA VAL A 83 7.94 4.10 -13.83
C VAL A 83 9.20 4.75 -13.25
N ALA A 84 9.98 4.01 -12.48
CA ALA A 84 11.35 4.37 -12.14
C ALA A 84 12.23 3.13 -11.94
N THR A 85 13.48 3.26 -12.36
CA THR A 85 14.50 2.24 -12.19
C THR A 85 15.82 2.92 -11.85
N ALA A 86 16.81 2.14 -11.40
CA ALA A 86 18.17 2.66 -11.31
C ALA A 86 18.80 2.65 -12.71
N CYS A 87 19.48 3.73 -13.08
CA CYS A 87 20.28 3.79 -14.30
C CYS A 87 21.19 2.56 -14.37
N THR A 88 21.10 1.78 -15.45
CA THR A 88 21.89 0.57 -15.64
C THR A 88 23.39 0.87 -15.55
N TYR A 89 23.78 2.09 -15.95
CA TYR A 89 25.16 2.58 -15.98
C TYR A 89 25.64 3.16 -14.64
N CYS A 90 25.03 4.25 -14.17
CA CYS A 90 25.53 4.99 -13.00
C CYS A 90 24.74 4.74 -11.71
N LYS A 91 23.72 3.87 -11.78
CA LYS A 91 22.83 3.51 -10.66
C LYS A 91 22.05 4.67 -10.05
N SER A 92 22.08 5.87 -10.64
CA SER A 92 21.24 6.98 -10.22
C SER A 92 19.76 6.63 -10.45
N PRO A 93 18.83 7.06 -9.58
CA PRO A 93 17.41 6.88 -9.83
C PRO A 93 16.99 7.59 -11.12
N LEU A 94 16.16 6.94 -11.94
CA LEU A 94 15.61 7.43 -13.19
C LEU A 94 14.11 7.20 -13.22
N THR A 95 13.33 8.23 -13.54
CA THR A 95 11.87 8.18 -13.67
C THR A 95 11.45 8.39 -15.12
N ALA A 96 10.63 7.49 -15.67
CA ALA A 96 10.05 7.61 -17.02
C ALA A 96 8.73 8.41 -17.05
N ALA A 97 8.30 8.95 -15.90
CA ALA A 97 6.98 9.53 -15.68
C ALA A 97 6.59 10.70 -16.62
N GLN A 98 7.55 11.38 -17.25
CA GLN A 98 7.25 12.58 -18.05
C GLN A 98 6.70 12.31 -19.45
N ASN A 99 6.88 11.11 -20.04
CA ASN A 99 6.57 10.86 -21.46
C ASN A 99 5.62 9.68 -21.74
N SER A 100 5.16 8.95 -20.74
CA SER A 100 4.32 7.75 -20.94
C SER A 100 2.83 8.05 -20.78
N LYS A 101 2.03 7.83 -21.83
CA LYS A 101 0.56 7.75 -21.75
C LYS A 101 0.05 6.42 -21.15
N ARG A 102 0.94 5.45 -20.96
CA ARG A 102 0.65 4.11 -20.39
C ARG A 102 0.80 4.07 -18.86
N THR A 103 1.17 5.19 -18.25
CA THR A 103 1.48 5.27 -16.83
C THR A 103 0.32 5.88 -16.07
N LEU A 104 -0.21 5.11 -15.11
CA LEU A 104 -1.20 5.62 -14.18
C LEU A 104 -0.49 6.53 -13.18
N ARG A 105 -0.94 7.78 -13.12
CA ARG A 105 -0.42 8.76 -12.17
C ARG A 105 -1.09 8.54 -10.82
N PRO A 106 -0.39 8.80 -9.70
CA PRO A 106 -1.05 8.87 -8.41
C PRO A 106 -2.13 9.96 -8.43
N GLN A 107 -3.33 9.64 -7.96
CA GLN A 107 -4.41 10.60 -7.79
C GLN A 107 -4.20 11.42 -6.52
N GLY A 108 -3.59 10.81 -5.50
CA GLY A 108 -3.39 11.43 -4.21
C GLY A 108 -2.14 10.95 -3.49
N LEU A 109 -1.87 11.61 -2.36
CA LEU A 109 -0.85 11.22 -1.41
C LEU A 109 -1.35 11.46 -0.01
N VAL A 110 -0.84 10.73 0.97
CA VAL A 110 -1.03 11.10 2.37
C VAL A 110 0.16 11.92 2.82
N PRO A 111 0.00 13.17 3.30
CA PRO A 111 1.14 13.98 3.70
C PRO A 111 1.93 13.31 4.84
N PHE A 112 3.27 13.44 4.82
CA PHE A 112 4.07 13.03 5.97
C PHE A 112 3.60 13.79 7.22
N ALA A 113 3.05 13.05 8.19
CA ALA A 113 2.60 13.63 9.47
C ALA A 113 3.64 13.45 10.59
N ILE A 114 4.56 12.49 10.45
CA ILE A 114 5.59 12.20 11.47
C ILE A 114 6.90 12.89 11.07
N PRO A 115 7.38 13.87 11.85
CA PRO A 115 8.66 14.52 11.59
C PRO A 115 9.86 13.58 11.77
N LYS A 116 10.96 13.86 11.07
CA LYS A 116 12.17 13.02 11.04
C LYS A 116 12.77 12.77 12.43
N ASP A 117 12.85 13.79 13.26
CA ASP A 117 13.39 13.71 14.62
C ASP A 117 12.55 12.78 15.52
N LYS A 118 11.22 12.87 15.41
CA LYS A 118 10.30 11.96 16.09
C LYS A 118 10.48 10.52 15.60
N ALA A 119 10.50 10.31 14.29
CA ALA A 119 10.71 8.98 13.70
C ALA A 119 12.04 8.35 14.14
N GLN A 120 13.13 9.12 14.16
CA GLN A 120 14.44 8.67 14.66
C GLN A 120 14.39 8.27 16.14
N SER A 121 13.71 9.04 16.97
CA SER A 121 13.59 8.76 18.41
C SER A 121 12.80 7.47 18.68
N THR A 122 11.71 7.25 17.94
CA THR A 122 10.87 6.05 18.01
C THR A 122 11.67 4.83 17.54
N PHE A 123 12.32 4.92 16.38
CA PHE A 123 13.13 3.83 15.84
C PHE A 123 14.29 3.45 16.77
N LYS A 124 14.96 4.44 17.38
CA LYS A 124 16.01 4.20 18.38
C LYS A 124 15.47 3.46 19.61
N THR A 125 14.26 3.79 20.05
CA THR A 125 13.62 3.14 21.19
C THR A 125 13.28 1.69 20.87
N TRP A 126 12.71 1.44 19.69
CA TRP A 126 12.43 0.09 19.20
C TRP A 126 13.71 -0.75 19.05
N LEU A 127 14.79 -0.21 18.47
CA LEU A 127 16.07 -0.93 18.36
C LEU A 127 16.64 -1.38 19.70
N LYS A 128 16.41 -0.59 20.78
CA LYS A 128 16.84 -0.96 22.13
C LYS A 128 16.02 -2.11 22.72
N SER A 129 14.73 -2.22 22.37
CA SER A 129 13.86 -3.30 22.86
C SER A 129 14.11 -4.65 22.17
N GLN A 130 14.76 -4.66 21.01
CA GLN A 130 15.09 -5.89 20.29
C GLN A 130 16.30 -6.60 20.93
N TRP A 131 16.03 -7.60 21.76
CA TRP A 131 17.08 -8.32 22.48
C TRP A 131 17.99 -9.17 21.58
N PHE A 132 17.49 -9.63 20.43
CA PHE A 132 18.23 -10.47 19.47
C PHE A 132 19.13 -9.70 18.49
N LEU A 133 19.02 -8.37 18.39
CA LEU A 133 19.83 -7.60 17.43
C LEU A 133 21.29 -7.48 17.91
N PRO A 134 22.29 -7.72 17.03
CA PRO A 134 23.70 -7.57 17.37
C PRO A 134 24.01 -6.16 17.91
N ASN A 135 24.91 -6.06 18.89
CA ASN A 135 25.32 -4.76 19.45
C ASN A 135 25.83 -3.76 18.39
N LYS A 136 26.39 -4.25 17.27
CA LYS A 136 26.78 -3.39 16.13
C LYS A 136 25.58 -2.81 15.37
N ALA A 137 24.46 -3.54 15.27
CA ALA A 137 23.22 -3.02 14.69
C ALA A 137 22.57 -1.96 15.60
N LYS A 138 22.70 -2.11 16.93
CA LYS A 138 22.23 -1.13 17.94
C LYS A 138 23.06 0.16 17.99
N LYS A 139 24.27 0.15 17.42
CA LYS A 139 25.19 1.30 17.33
C LYS A 139 25.18 1.99 15.96
N LEU A 140 24.22 1.66 15.09
CA LEU A 140 24.07 2.37 13.82
C LEU A 140 23.92 3.88 14.08
N ASN A 141 24.60 4.71 13.29
CA ASN A 141 24.38 6.15 13.28
C ASN A 141 23.02 6.44 12.62
N LEU A 142 21.97 6.41 13.44
CA LEU A 142 20.57 6.56 13.05
C LEU A 142 20.22 7.93 12.44
N ARG A 143 21.12 8.92 12.58
CA ARG A 143 20.88 10.29 12.08
C ARG A 143 20.82 10.34 10.55
N ASP A 144 21.62 9.54 9.87
CA ASP A 144 21.72 9.54 8.40
C ASP A 144 21.06 8.31 7.74
N SER A 145 20.68 7.30 8.53
CA SER A 145 20.12 6.04 7.99
C SER A 145 18.62 6.09 7.72
N LEU A 146 17.89 7.03 8.34
CA LEU A 146 16.44 7.13 8.19
C LEU A 146 16.07 8.11 7.07
N LYS A 147 15.39 7.59 6.04
CA LYS A 147 14.88 8.33 4.90
C LYS A 147 13.36 8.27 4.86
N GLY A 148 12.72 9.38 4.48
CA GLY A 148 11.29 9.38 4.20
C GLY A 148 11.07 9.01 2.75
N VAL A 149 10.18 8.04 2.53
CA VAL A 149 9.89 7.46 1.22
C VAL A 149 8.37 7.41 1.04
N TYR A 150 7.88 7.86 -0.10
CA TYR A 150 6.51 7.63 -0.55
C TYR A 150 6.43 6.31 -1.31
N ARG A 151 5.48 5.46 -0.91
CA ARG A 151 5.23 4.17 -1.56
C ARG A 151 3.90 4.19 -2.31
N PRO A 152 3.88 3.81 -3.59
CA PRO A 152 2.64 3.68 -4.34
C PRO A 152 1.82 2.51 -3.80
N THR A 153 0.53 2.76 -3.62
CA THR A 153 -0.45 1.81 -3.08
C THR A 153 -1.74 1.95 -3.85
N TRP A 154 -2.22 0.85 -4.42
CA TRP A 154 -3.56 0.79 -5.00
C TRP A 154 -4.57 0.72 -3.87
N THR A 155 -5.65 1.46 -4.01
CA THR A 155 -6.85 1.25 -3.21
C THR A 155 -8.01 0.93 -4.13
N PHE A 156 -8.89 0.05 -3.67
CA PHE A 156 -10.03 -0.40 -4.44
C PHE A 156 -11.29 -0.30 -3.62
N ASP A 157 -12.33 0.20 -4.27
CA ASP A 157 -13.67 0.25 -3.74
C ASP A 157 -14.56 -0.56 -4.66
N PHE A 158 -15.38 -1.41 -4.05
CA PHE A 158 -16.30 -2.26 -4.80
C PHE A 158 -17.37 -2.84 -3.90
N THR A 159 -18.49 -3.20 -4.52
CA THR A 159 -19.50 -4.03 -3.89
C THR A 159 -19.31 -5.48 -4.28
N SER A 160 -19.44 -6.38 -3.30
CA SER A 160 -19.57 -7.82 -3.53
C SER A 160 -21.01 -8.30 -3.34
N GLN A 161 -21.44 -9.22 -4.20
CA GLN A 161 -22.65 -10.00 -4.05
C GLN A 161 -22.29 -11.48 -4.11
N SER A 162 -22.39 -12.17 -2.98
CA SER A 162 -21.92 -13.54 -2.83
C SER A 162 -23.08 -14.49 -2.54
N PHE A 163 -23.28 -15.47 -3.42
CA PHE A 163 -24.23 -16.57 -3.21
C PHE A 163 -23.50 -17.76 -2.63
N TYR A 164 -24.07 -18.41 -1.62
CA TYR A 164 -23.41 -19.52 -0.94
C TYR A 164 -24.33 -20.73 -0.76
N VAL A 165 -23.69 -21.90 -0.65
CA VAL A 165 -24.30 -23.16 -0.22
C VAL A 165 -23.42 -23.79 0.85
N GLY A 166 -24.04 -24.30 1.89
CA GLY A 166 -23.36 -24.86 3.05
C GLY A 166 -24.28 -25.65 3.98
N GLU A 167 -23.82 -25.83 5.21
CA GLU A 167 -24.60 -26.46 6.28
C GLU A 167 -24.48 -25.67 7.57
N ARG A 168 -25.61 -25.58 8.27
CA ARG A 168 -25.70 -25.15 9.66
C ARG A 168 -25.57 -26.36 10.58
N GLY A 169 -24.65 -26.29 11.53
CA GLY A 169 -24.48 -27.26 12.59
C GLY A 169 -25.01 -26.72 13.91
N ASP A 170 -26.03 -27.37 14.47
CA ASP A 170 -26.51 -27.10 15.84
C ASP A 170 -26.02 -28.20 16.78
N TYR A 171 -25.39 -27.82 17.89
CA TYR A 171 -24.92 -28.74 18.91
C TYR A 171 -26.07 -29.30 19.73
N TYR A 172 -26.01 -30.60 19.99
CA TYR A 172 -26.88 -31.27 20.94
C TYR A 172 -26.08 -32.29 21.73
N TYR A 173 -26.54 -32.56 22.95
CA TYR A 173 -25.86 -33.44 23.88
C TYR A 173 -26.64 -34.72 24.06
N VAL A 174 -25.96 -35.86 23.94
CA VAL A 174 -26.55 -37.18 24.19
C VAL A 174 -25.81 -37.89 25.29
N THR A 175 -26.54 -38.61 26.14
CA THR A 175 -25.95 -39.44 27.18
C THR A 175 -25.67 -40.83 26.61
N VAL A 176 -24.41 -41.26 26.66
CA VAL A 176 -23.97 -42.57 26.16
C VAL A 176 -23.52 -43.44 27.33
N LYS A 177 -23.99 -44.69 27.36
CA LYS A 177 -23.53 -45.69 28.33
C LYS A 177 -22.18 -46.25 27.91
N THR A 178 -21.24 -46.28 28.84
CA THR A 178 -19.91 -46.87 28.69
C THR A 178 -19.71 -47.95 29.75
N LYS A 179 -18.65 -48.76 29.62
CA LYS A 179 -18.33 -49.82 30.60
C LYS A 179 -18.15 -49.30 32.04
N ASN A 180 -17.82 -48.01 32.22
CA ASN A 180 -17.52 -47.38 33.51
C ASN A 180 -18.55 -46.33 33.95
N GLY A 181 -19.74 -46.28 33.34
CA GLY A 181 -20.80 -45.33 33.70
C GLY A 181 -21.44 -44.62 32.49
N THR A 182 -22.05 -43.46 32.71
CA THR A 182 -22.59 -42.62 31.63
C THR A 182 -21.68 -41.44 31.36
N ARG A 183 -21.53 -41.06 30.09
CA ARG A 183 -20.86 -39.82 29.69
C ARG A 183 -21.73 -39.02 28.74
N THR A 184 -21.62 -37.70 28.81
CA THR A 184 -22.29 -36.80 27.86
C THR A 184 -21.37 -36.59 26.66
N GLU A 185 -21.89 -36.82 25.45
CA GLU A 185 -21.18 -36.57 24.20
C GLU A 185 -21.87 -35.44 23.43
N ARG A 186 -21.06 -34.50 22.93
CA ARG A 186 -21.52 -33.46 21.99
C ARG A 186 -21.63 -34.07 20.60
N LYS A 187 -22.79 -33.91 19.97
CA LYS A 187 -23.04 -34.22 18.56
C LYS A 187 -23.49 -32.96 17.83
N THR A 188 -23.27 -32.92 16.53
CA THR A 188 -23.69 -31.82 15.67
C THR A 188 -24.79 -32.31 14.73
N ARG A 189 -25.91 -31.59 14.68
CA ARG A 189 -26.98 -31.83 13.70
C ARG A 189 -26.78 -30.87 12.54
N TRP A 190 -26.46 -31.41 11.37
CA TRP A 190 -26.28 -30.64 10.14
C TRP A 190 -27.60 -30.49 9.39
N ARG A 191 -27.85 -29.29 8.85
CA ARG A 191 -28.95 -28.98 7.93
C ARG A 191 -28.42 -28.12 6.80
N GLY A 192 -28.91 -28.36 5.59
CA GLY A 192 -28.55 -27.52 4.43
C GLY A 192 -28.91 -26.05 4.67
N ALA A 193 -28.00 -25.17 4.28
CA ALA A 193 -28.17 -23.72 4.33
C ALA A 193 -27.70 -23.12 3.00
N SER A 194 -28.45 -22.16 2.49
CA SER A 194 -28.05 -21.38 1.32
C SER A 194 -28.63 -19.98 1.43
N GLY A 195 -27.93 -19.00 0.87
CA GLY A 195 -28.31 -17.61 0.98
C GLY A 195 -27.41 -16.74 0.13
N SER A 196 -27.52 -15.43 0.34
CA SER A 196 -26.65 -14.46 -0.27
C SER A 196 -26.28 -13.36 0.71
N VAL A 197 -25.03 -12.90 0.61
CA VAL A 197 -24.53 -11.77 1.38
C VAL A 197 -24.07 -10.67 0.43
N ARG A 198 -24.32 -9.42 0.80
CA ARG A 198 -23.84 -8.23 0.10
C ARG A 198 -22.93 -7.46 1.05
N LEU A 199 -21.73 -7.13 0.59
CA LEU A 199 -20.77 -6.34 1.36
C LEU A 199 -20.18 -5.25 0.48
N ASP A 200 -20.11 -4.05 1.03
CA ASP A 200 -19.38 -2.93 0.44
C ASP A 200 -17.95 -2.88 1.03
N PHE A 201 -17.00 -2.67 0.13
CA PHE A 201 -15.59 -2.50 0.43
C PHE A 201 -15.17 -1.10 0.01
N ASP A 202 -14.52 -0.43 0.95
CA ASP A 202 -14.02 0.93 0.85
C ASP A 202 -12.56 0.88 1.31
N ASP A 203 -11.67 1.35 0.46
CA ASP A 203 -10.24 1.47 0.64
C ASP A 203 -9.52 0.13 0.92
N ILE A 204 -9.78 -0.92 0.13
CA ILE A 204 -8.92 -2.12 0.18
C ILE A 204 -7.54 -1.77 -0.36
N LEU A 205 -6.54 -1.80 0.51
CA LEU A 205 -5.16 -1.46 0.19
C LEU A 205 -4.39 -2.65 -0.39
N VAL A 206 -3.71 -2.40 -1.50
CA VAL A 206 -2.73 -3.32 -2.09
C VAL A 206 -1.48 -2.52 -2.44
N TYR A 207 -0.35 -2.85 -1.81
CA TYR A 207 0.91 -2.16 -2.09
C TYR A 207 1.32 -2.40 -3.53
N ALA A 208 1.64 -1.32 -4.24
CA ALA A 208 1.98 -1.40 -5.64
C ALA A 208 3.47 -1.69 -5.88
N SER A 209 4.24 -1.95 -4.81
CA SER A 209 5.68 -2.20 -4.84
C SER A 209 6.09 -3.48 -4.10
N ASN A 210 6.84 -4.37 -4.77
CA ASN A 210 7.36 -5.61 -4.16
C ASN A 210 8.67 -5.43 -3.37
N ARG A 211 9.09 -4.18 -3.09
CA ARG A 211 10.40 -3.90 -2.47
C ARG A 211 10.51 -4.29 -0.99
N LEU A 212 9.39 -4.46 -0.29
CA LEU A 212 9.34 -4.97 1.07
C LEU A 212 8.81 -6.40 1.11
N ASP A 213 9.32 -7.19 2.04
CA ASP A 213 8.77 -8.49 2.37
C ASP A 213 7.29 -8.39 2.78
N ARG A 214 6.47 -9.34 2.32
CA ARG A 214 5.01 -9.34 2.53
C ARG A 214 4.63 -9.25 4.01
N LYS A 215 5.37 -9.90 4.91
CA LYS A 215 5.07 -9.82 6.35
C LYS A 215 5.24 -8.42 6.91
N LEU A 216 6.23 -7.68 6.41
CA LEU A 216 6.44 -6.29 6.81
C LEU A 216 5.29 -5.42 6.28
N GLN A 217 4.87 -5.65 5.04
CA GLN A 217 3.71 -4.98 4.45
C GLN A 217 2.41 -5.20 5.25
N GLU A 218 2.12 -6.44 5.63
CA GLU A 218 0.97 -6.79 6.48
C GLU A 218 1.08 -6.15 7.89
N SER A 219 2.29 -6.05 8.44
CA SER A 219 2.53 -5.46 9.76
C SER A 219 2.39 -3.93 9.83
N LEU A 220 2.50 -3.25 8.68
CA LEU A 220 2.32 -1.79 8.61
C LEU A 220 0.87 -1.38 8.91
N GLY A 221 -0.07 -2.33 8.90
CA GLY A 221 -1.48 -2.09 9.21
C GLY A 221 -2.17 -1.25 8.14
N GLY A 222 -3.50 -1.18 8.21
CA GLY A 222 -4.32 -0.35 7.32
C GLY A 222 -4.02 1.13 7.55
N PHE A 223 -3.11 1.69 6.75
CA PHE A 223 -2.83 3.11 6.73
C PHE A 223 -4.08 3.84 6.21
N MET A 224 -4.64 4.79 6.96
CA MET A 224 -5.98 5.32 6.65
C MET A 224 -5.95 6.25 5.42
N PRO A 225 -6.58 5.89 4.29
CA PRO A 225 -6.60 6.73 3.09
C PRO A 225 -7.44 7.98 3.26
N LYS A 226 -8.21 8.07 4.36
CA LYS A 226 -9.00 9.25 4.74
C LYS A 226 -8.18 10.52 4.99
N GLN A 227 -6.86 10.40 5.13
CA GLN A 227 -5.94 11.54 5.23
C GLN A 227 -5.28 11.88 3.88
N ALA A 228 -5.65 11.18 2.81
CA ALA A 228 -5.14 11.47 1.49
C ALA A 228 -5.66 12.83 1.03
N VAL A 229 -4.76 13.55 0.37
CA VAL A 229 -5.02 14.80 -0.32
C VAL A 229 -4.65 14.61 -1.78
N ASP A 230 -5.15 15.49 -2.64
CA ASP A 230 -4.79 15.47 -4.05
C ASP A 230 -3.27 15.48 -4.24
N TYR A 231 -2.81 14.79 -5.29
CA TYR A 231 -1.40 14.68 -5.58
C TYR A 231 -0.77 16.08 -5.73
N ASN A 232 0.23 16.36 -4.89
CA ASN A 232 0.92 17.64 -4.86
C ASN A 232 2.44 17.43 -4.82
N ASN A 233 3.15 17.94 -5.83
CA ASN A 233 4.60 17.88 -5.93
C ASN A 233 5.32 18.57 -4.75
N ASP A 234 4.65 19.48 -4.05
CA ASP A 234 5.17 20.20 -2.88
C ASP A 234 5.31 19.28 -1.68
N ALA A 235 4.33 18.41 -1.43
CA ALA A 235 4.35 17.46 -0.32
C ALA A 235 5.38 16.32 -0.48
N ILE A 236 5.90 16.12 -1.70
CA ILE A 236 6.89 15.09 -2.02
C ILE A 236 8.32 15.64 -1.88
N MET A 237 8.49 16.97 -1.85
CA MET A 237 9.81 17.57 -1.83
C MET A 237 10.61 17.24 -0.58
N GLY A 238 11.79 16.65 -0.77
CA GLY A 238 12.66 16.19 0.31
C GLY A 238 12.42 14.74 0.74
N PHE A 239 11.52 14.03 0.05
CA PHE A 239 11.28 12.60 0.22
C PHE A 239 11.58 11.83 -1.06
N ASP A 240 11.95 10.56 -0.92
CA ASP A 240 12.11 9.66 -2.06
C ASP A 240 10.71 9.15 -2.48
N GLU A 241 10.49 8.85 -3.75
CA GLU A 241 9.27 8.19 -4.23
C GLU A 241 9.63 6.84 -4.86
N GLU A 242 8.95 5.79 -4.44
CA GLU A 242 9.07 4.47 -5.06
C GLU A 242 8.22 4.36 -6.32
N SER A 243 8.68 3.50 -7.22
CA SER A 243 7.91 3.09 -8.38
C SER A 243 6.99 1.94 -8.03
N TYR A 244 5.82 1.92 -8.67
CA TYR A 244 5.03 0.71 -8.69
C TYR A 244 5.59 -0.28 -9.71
N ASP A 245 5.51 -1.57 -9.37
CA ASP A 245 5.84 -2.72 -10.21
C ASP A 245 4.70 -3.76 -10.25
N VAL A 246 3.68 -3.62 -9.40
CA VAL A 246 2.46 -4.42 -9.41
C VAL A 246 1.43 -3.78 -10.34
N LYS A 247 0.97 -4.54 -11.33
CA LYS A 247 -0.05 -4.09 -12.29
C LYS A 247 -1.41 -3.92 -11.59
N LEU A 248 -2.23 -3.02 -12.12
CA LEU A 248 -3.59 -2.76 -11.61
C LEU A 248 -4.46 -4.03 -11.59
N THR A 249 -4.36 -4.87 -12.63
CA THR A 249 -5.08 -6.16 -12.71
C THR A 249 -4.70 -7.10 -11.58
N ASP A 250 -3.39 -7.27 -11.36
CA ASP A 250 -2.86 -8.21 -10.36
C ASP A 250 -3.18 -7.71 -8.95
N ALA A 251 -3.07 -6.40 -8.73
CA ALA A 251 -3.47 -5.77 -7.48
C ALA A 251 -4.97 -5.94 -7.20
N PHE A 252 -5.83 -5.87 -8.22
CA PHE A 252 -7.26 -6.09 -8.03
C PHE A 252 -7.59 -7.55 -7.68
N GLU A 253 -6.90 -8.53 -8.27
CA GLU A 253 -7.03 -9.94 -7.86
C GLU A 253 -6.63 -10.14 -6.39
N GLU A 254 -5.55 -9.49 -5.94
CA GLU A 254 -5.14 -9.52 -4.54
C GLU A 254 -6.17 -8.86 -3.62
N ALA A 255 -6.75 -7.71 -4.03
CA ALA A 255 -7.82 -7.05 -3.28
C ALA A 255 -9.06 -7.96 -3.10
N LYS A 256 -9.43 -8.72 -4.14
CA LYS A 256 -10.50 -9.72 -4.04
C LYS A 256 -10.15 -10.85 -3.07
N SER A 257 -8.88 -11.27 -3.03
CA SER A 257 -8.43 -12.26 -2.04
C SER A 257 -8.53 -11.73 -0.60
N PHE A 258 -8.24 -10.45 -0.36
CA PHE A 258 -8.42 -9.84 0.95
C PHE A 258 -9.90 -9.71 1.34
N ALA A 259 -10.78 -9.46 0.38
CA ALA A 259 -12.21 -9.42 0.60
C ALA A 259 -12.82 -10.79 0.95
N ASP A 260 -12.26 -11.89 0.42
CA ASP A 260 -12.82 -13.25 0.58
C ASP A 260 -12.93 -13.67 2.05
N ASP A 261 -11.95 -13.32 2.89
CA ASP A 261 -12.01 -13.64 4.33
C ASP A 261 -13.19 -12.97 5.02
N ARG A 262 -13.45 -11.69 4.71
CA ARG A 262 -14.59 -10.94 5.25
C ARG A 262 -15.92 -11.47 4.70
N ILE A 263 -15.97 -11.80 3.41
CA ILE A 263 -17.13 -12.43 2.77
C ILE A 263 -17.45 -13.76 3.46
N ARG A 264 -16.48 -14.65 3.61
CA ARG A 264 -16.68 -15.95 4.27
C ARG A 264 -17.06 -15.81 5.73
N SER A 265 -16.53 -14.82 6.43
CA SER A 265 -16.94 -14.51 7.80
C SER A 265 -18.43 -14.13 7.86
N GLU A 266 -18.88 -13.28 6.93
CA GLU A 266 -20.29 -12.89 6.85
C GLU A 266 -21.19 -14.05 6.43
N VAL A 267 -20.76 -14.90 5.50
CA VAL A 267 -21.47 -16.13 5.14
C VAL A 267 -21.66 -17.05 6.35
N ARG A 268 -20.62 -17.25 7.18
CA ARG A 268 -20.76 -18.04 8.41
C ARG A 268 -21.75 -17.42 9.38
N ARG A 269 -21.75 -16.08 9.49
CA ARG A 269 -22.71 -15.34 10.31
C ARG A 269 -24.14 -15.54 9.82
N ASP A 270 -24.35 -15.45 8.51
CA ASP A 270 -25.67 -15.60 7.88
C ASP A 270 -26.21 -17.04 8.02
N ILE A 271 -25.37 -18.07 7.84
CA ILE A 271 -25.73 -19.48 8.13
C ILE A 271 -26.12 -19.65 9.62
N GLY A 272 -25.35 -19.02 10.52
CA GLY A 272 -25.52 -19.12 11.96
C GLY A 272 -25.30 -20.53 12.52
N GLY A 273 -25.81 -20.78 13.73
CA GLY A 273 -25.61 -22.05 14.44
C GLY A 273 -24.31 -22.08 15.22
N ASP A 274 -23.99 -23.22 15.81
CA ASP A 274 -22.79 -23.41 16.61
C ASP A 274 -21.55 -23.71 15.75
N GLU A 275 -21.77 -24.29 14.57
CA GLU A 275 -20.73 -24.62 13.60
C GLU A 275 -21.24 -24.45 12.17
N GLN A 276 -20.37 -24.05 11.24
CA GLN A 276 -20.74 -23.82 9.85
C GLN A 276 -19.81 -24.57 8.90
N ARG A 277 -20.40 -25.14 7.85
CA ARG A 277 -19.66 -25.66 6.69
C ARG A 277 -20.05 -24.86 5.48
N ILE A 278 -19.06 -24.32 4.79
CA ILE A 278 -19.27 -23.62 3.52
C ILE A 278 -18.77 -24.56 2.42
N PHE A 279 -19.64 -24.92 1.49
CA PHE A 279 -19.27 -25.76 0.34
C PHE A 279 -18.86 -24.90 -0.85
N THR A 280 -19.68 -23.90 -1.18
CA THR A 280 -19.43 -22.99 -2.29
C THR A 280 -19.78 -21.56 -1.92
N VAL A 281 -19.01 -20.63 -2.49
CA VAL A 281 -19.30 -19.19 -2.49
C VAL A 281 -18.97 -18.69 -3.88
N ASN A 282 -19.97 -18.14 -4.57
CA ASN A 282 -19.81 -17.52 -5.87
C ASN A 282 -20.05 -16.02 -5.72
N THR A 283 -19.00 -15.23 -5.96
CA THR A 283 -19.03 -13.78 -5.76
C THR A 283 -18.99 -13.04 -7.09
N ALA A 284 -19.94 -12.14 -7.28
CA ALA A 284 -19.89 -11.13 -8.33
C ALA A 284 -19.51 -9.78 -7.70
N TYR A 285 -18.78 -8.95 -8.46
CA TYR A 285 -18.35 -7.63 -8.03
C TYR A 285 -18.95 -6.53 -8.92
N SER A 286 -19.37 -5.42 -8.32
CA SER A 286 -19.92 -4.24 -9.01
C SER A 286 -19.34 -2.96 -8.41
N ASP A 287 -19.63 -1.83 -9.06
CA ASP A 287 -19.26 -0.49 -8.58
C ASP A 287 -17.74 -0.38 -8.37
N LEU A 288 -16.98 -0.87 -9.36
CA LEU A 288 -15.53 -1.03 -9.28
C LEU A 288 -14.82 0.31 -9.52
N SER A 289 -14.25 0.87 -8.46
CA SER A 289 -13.38 2.04 -8.57
C SER A 289 -12.00 1.76 -7.96
N TYR A 290 -11.03 2.59 -8.31
CA TYR A 290 -9.68 2.53 -7.75
C TYR A 290 -9.05 3.92 -7.66
N LYS A 291 -8.02 4.04 -6.82
CA LYS A 291 -7.07 5.15 -6.81
C LYS A 291 -5.66 4.65 -6.49
N LEU A 292 -4.67 5.31 -7.06
CA LEU A 292 -3.25 5.15 -6.75
C LEU A 292 -2.84 6.24 -5.78
N LEU A 293 -2.48 5.84 -4.56
CA LEU A 293 -2.05 6.74 -3.50
C LEU A 293 -0.56 6.58 -3.21
N LEU A 294 0.09 7.69 -2.91
CA LEU A 294 1.42 7.68 -2.32
C LEU A 294 1.33 7.71 -0.79
N ILE A 295 1.75 6.63 -0.15
CA ILE A 295 1.70 6.48 1.30
C ILE A 295 3.10 6.74 1.90
N PRO A 296 3.22 7.62 2.91
CA PRO A 296 4.50 8.02 3.47
C PRO A 296 5.02 6.99 4.49
N PHE A 297 6.29 6.61 4.34
CA PHE A 297 7.00 5.72 5.25
C PHE A 297 8.37 6.26 5.62
N TRP A 298 8.78 6.02 6.87
CA TRP A 298 10.18 6.17 7.26
C TRP A 298 10.87 4.83 7.10
N SER A 299 11.91 4.78 6.27
CA SER A 299 12.68 3.56 6.02
C SER A 299 14.13 3.73 6.44
N SER A 300 14.70 2.66 7.01
CA SER A 300 16.13 2.55 7.30
C SER A 300 16.66 1.22 6.79
N THR A 301 17.66 1.31 5.91
CA THR A 301 18.36 0.13 5.38
C THR A 301 19.73 -0.01 6.03
N TYR A 302 20.06 -1.18 6.56
CA TYR A 302 21.41 -1.50 7.03
C TYR A 302 21.96 -2.76 6.36
N ILE A 303 23.26 -2.77 6.10
CA ILE A 303 23.96 -3.95 5.57
C ILE A 303 24.68 -4.64 6.72
N PHE A 304 24.41 -5.93 6.93
CA PHE A 304 25.09 -6.76 7.90
C PHE A 304 25.53 -8.08 7.27
N LYS A 305 26.83 -8.35 7.32
CA LYS A 305 27.46 -9.55 6.71
C LYS A 305 27.06 -9.75 5.23
N GLY A 306 27.05 -8.67 4.45
CA GLY A 306 26.71 -8.70 3.02
C GLY A 306 25.22 -8.86 2.72
N LYS A 307 24.35 -8.94 3.73
CA LYS A 307 22.90 -8.94 3.56
C LYS A 307 22.33 -7.57 3.93
N SER A 308 21.47 -7.04 3.07
CA SER A 308 20.71 -5.82 3.34
C SER A 308 19.47 -6.17 4.17
N TYR A 309 19.19 -5.37 5.19
CA TYR A 309 17.99 -5.47 6.00
C TYR A 309 17.32 -4.10 6.00
N THR A 310 16.05 -4.07 5.62
CA THR A 310 15.23 -2.87 5.55
C THR A 310 14.17 -2.94 6.65
N TYR A 311 14.01 -1.83 7.38
CA TYR A 311 12.99 -1.63 8.41
C TYR A 311 12.24 -0.34 8.15
#